data_AF-A0A6H2CXB1-F1
#
_entry.id   AF-A0A6H2CXB1-F1
#
_cell.length_a   1.000
_cell.length_b   1.000
_cell.length_c   1.000
_cell.angle_alpha   90.00
_cell.angle_beta   90.00
_cell.angle_gamma   90.00
#
_symmetry.space_group_name_H-M   'P 1'
#
loop_
_entity.id
_entity.type
_entity.pdbx_description
1 polymer ?
#
loop_
_entity_poly.entity_id
_entity_poly.type
_entity_poly.pdbx_seq_one_letter_code
_entity_poly.pdbx_strand_id
1 'polypeptide(L)'
;MTIASTENKTIYGGNGSTKVFAIPFMFHRNEDIDVVLTDIEGLEVPQTLGTDYQLTGMGESLGGTCIMTLPPEAGQTLVILRNPAIIQEVDYVENDAFPAATHEAALDKLTMICQTLAERLDRTITFRVSSAVTGVELPNPDAGRVLGWNDDGTNLANRDIKDIDGLGVALLPLSVNDGGTGASGAEEALTNLGLTPMGRAMVMADTPETLVAAGVEPADSDILKADTADLLQAVYGDEAQVHIGTDLSGLTVTRNHIQWTLASDSSFSDVSLPYDGTYVFHVYPASHVLGLAASYKTDGGLPAPSSAAGEVRIVVEQYNSRKSIVSLQNMEA
;
A
#
# COMPACT_ATOMS: atom_id res chain seq x y z
N MET A 1 -53.70 -9.68 47.34
CA MET A 1 -52.69 -8.60 47.32
C MET A 1 -52.53 -8.17 45.87
N THR A 2 -52.07 -6.95 45.59
CA THR A 2 -51.89 -6.48 44.21
C THR A 2 -50.44 -6.10 43.94
N ILE A 3 -49.98 -6.32 42.71
CA ILE A 3 -48.63 -5.92 42.28
C ILE A 3 -48.58 -4.41 42.05
N ALA A 4 -47.97 -3.68 42.99
CA ALA A 4 -47.77 -2.23 42.90
C ALA A 4 -46.40 -1.82 42.35
N SER A 5 -45.39 -2.68 42.44
CA SER A 5 -44.04 -2.40 41.94
C SER A 5 -43.97 -2.60 40.42
N THR A 6 -43.31 -1.67 39.74
CA THR A 6 -42.94 -1.80 38.32
C THR A 6 -41.59 -2.49 38.12
N GLU A 7 -40.84 -2.71 39.20
CA GLU A 7 -39.53 -3.36 39.13
C GLU A 7 -39.68 -4.88 38.96
N ASN A 8 -38.88 -5.45 38.06
CA ASN A 8 -38.81 -6.90 37.84
C ASN A 8 -37.38 -7.42 37.73
N LYS A 9 -36.39 -6.54 37.84
CA LYS A 9 -34.97 -6.82 37.72
C LYS A 9 -34.21 -5.95 38.71
N THR A 10 -33.20 -6.51 39.35
CA THR A 10 -32.24 -5.77 40.18
C THR A 10 -30.82 -6.23 39.86
N ILE A 11 -29.86 -5.32 40.02
CA ILE A 11 -28.46 -5.53 39.65
C ILE A 11 -27.57 -5.11 40.81
N TYR A 12 -26.62 -5.97 41.18
CA TYR A 12 -25.66 -5.74 42.25
C TYR A 12 -24.23 -5.93 41.76
N GLY A 13 -23.31 -5.10 42.24
CA GLY A 13 -21.88 -5.30 42.03
C GLY A 13 -21.30 -6.28 43.04
N GLY A 14 -20.44 -7.19 42.58
CA GLY A 14 -19.68 -8.10 43.43
C GLY A 14 -18.53 -7.40 44.15
N ASN A 15 -18.22 -7.88 45.35
CA ASN A 15 -17.10 -7.39 46.18
C ASN A 15 -16.31 -8.52 46.85
N GLY A 16 -16.59 -9.78 46.51
CA GLY A 16 -15.95 -10.98 47.05
C GLY A 16 -16.33 -11.32 48.51
N SER A 17 -17.23 -10.56 49.15
CA SER A 17 -17.62 -10.81 50.55
C SER A 17 -19.13 -10.84 50.79
N THR A 18 -19.92 -10.08 50.04
CA THR A 18 -21.38 -9.98 50.25
C THR A 18 -22.07 -11.17 49.62
N LYS A 19 -22.91 -11.85 50.40
CA LYS A 19 -23.68 -13.01 49.95
C LYS A 19 -25.17 -12.77 49.90
N VAL A 20 -25.66 -11.75 50.59
CA VAL A 20 -27.09 -11.50 50.81
C VAL A 20 -27.48 -10.27 50.02
N PHE A 21 -28.45 -10.43 49.13
CA PHE A 21 -28.92 -9.41 48.20
C PHE A 21 -30.44 -9.30 48.29
N ALA A 22 -30.96 -8.09 48.40
CA ALA A 22 -32.40 -7.88 48.46
C ALA A 22 -33.06 -8.12 47.10
N ILE A 23 -34.33 -8.53 47.10
CA ILE A 23 -35.18 -8.59 45.91
C ILE A 23 -36.32 -7.61 46.15
N PRO A 24 -36.36 -6.44 45.49
CA PRO A 24 -37.31 -5.36 45.80
C PRO A 24 -38.71 -5.57 45.18
N PHE A 25 -38.98 -6.76 44.64
CA PHE A 25 -40.24 -7.09 43.97
C PHE A 25 -40.75 -8.46 44.41
N MET A 26 -42.07 -8.60 44.42
CA MET A 26 -42.77 -9.84 44.78
C MET A 26 -42.60 -10.92 43.69
N PHE A 27 -42.50 -12.16 44.12
CA PHE A 27 -42.53 -13.36 43.27
C PHE A 27 -43.35 -14.47 43.95
N HIS A 28 -44.06 -15.27 43.16
CA HIS A 28 -44.98 -16.30 43.67
C HIS A 28 -44.27 -17.61 44.00
N ARG A 29 -43.23 -17.97 43.24
CA ARG A 29 -42.40 -19.16 43.47
C ARG A 29 -40.93 -18.80 43.34
N ASN A 30 -40.08 -19.52 44.07
CA ASN A 30 -38.63 -19.40 43.91
C ASN A 30 -38.16 -19.71 42.47
N GLU A 31 -38.90 -20.59 41.78
CA GLU A 31 -38.66 -20.96 40.37
C GLU A 31 -38.99 -19.81 39.39
N ASP A 32 -39.72 -18.78 39.83
CA ASP A 32 -40.01 -17.61 39.00
C ASP A 32 -38.86 -16.58 39.02
N ILE A 33 -37.73 -16.90 39.64
CA ILE A 33 -36.57 -16.00 39.75
C ILE A 33 -35.37 -16.65 39.07
N ASP A 34 -34.79 -15.92 38.13
CA ASP A 34 -33.51 -16.25 37.52
C ASP A 34 -32.41 -15.39 38.13
N VAL A 35 -31.25 -16.00 38.38
CA VAL A 35 -30.06 -15.34 38.85
C VAL A 35 -28.93 -15.60 37.87
N VAL A 36 -28.27 -14.54 37.42
CA VAL A 36 -27.18 -14.60 36.45
C VAL A 36 -25.99 -13.81 37.00
N LEU A 37 -24.80 -14.38 36.88
CA LEU A 37 -23.55 -13.66 37.11
C LEU A 37 -22.92 -13.28 35.78
N THR A 38 -22.58 -12.02 35.61
CA THR A 38 -21.82 -11.53 34.47
C THR A 38 -20.40 -11.23 34.93
N ASP A 39 -19.40 -11.80 34.27
CA ASP A 39 -18.00 -11.52 34.57
C ASP A 39 -17.49 -10.21 33.93
N ILE A 40 -16.21 -9.91 34.10
CA ILE A 40 -15.59 -8.69 33.58
C ILE A 40 -15.45 -8.70 32.05
N GLU A 41 -15.52 -9.87 31.42
CA GLU A 41 -15.47 -10.05 29.96
C GLU A 41 -16.88 -10.00 29.35
N GLY A 42 -17.92 -9.87 30.18
CA GLY A 42 -19.31 -9.81 29.77
C GLY A 42 -19.96 -11.18 29.56
N LEU A 43 -19.32 -12.27 29.99
CA LEU A 43 -19.89 -13.61 29.91
C LEU A 43 -20.97 -13.80 30.98
N GLU A 44 -22.18 -14.15 30.54
CA GLU A 44 -23.30 -14.47 31.42
C GLU A 44 -23.24 -15.95 31.84
N VAL A 45 -23.20 -16.21 33.15
CA VAL A 45 -23.22 -17.54 33.76
C VAL A 45 -24.51 -17.68 34.58
N PRO A 46 -25.52 -18.43 34.10
CA PRO A 46 -26.74 -18.68 34.85
C PRO A 46 -26.44 -19.49 36.11
N GLN A 47 -27.05 -19.08 37.22
CA GLN A 47 -26.88 -19.72 38.53
C GLN A 47 -28.04 -20.69 38.79
N THR A 48 -27.77 -21.80 39.48
CA THR A 48 -28.75 -22.83 39.77
C THR A 48 -29.34 -22.65 41.17
N LEU A 49 -30.67 -22.48 41.25
CA LEU A 49 -31.39 -22.45 42.53
C LEU A 49 -31.14 -23.74 43.33
N GLY A 50 -30.82 -23.62 44.61
CA GLY A 50 -30.55 -24.77 45.47
C GLY A 50 -29.07 -25.13 45.60
N THR A 51 -28.26 -24.81 44.59
CA THR A 51 -26.82 -25.09 44.55
C THR A 51 -26.02 -23.81 44.71
N ASP A 52 -26.23 -22.85 43.80
CA ASP A 52 -25.43 -21.63 43.70
C ASP A 52 -26.04 -20.49 44.53
N TYR A 53 -27.35 -20.52 44.74
CA TYR A 53 -28.06 -19.55 45.56
C TYR A 53 -29.34 -20.14 46.19
N GLN A 54 -29.84 -19.43 47.20
CA GLN A 54 -31.09 -19.71 47.91
C GLN A 54 -31.96 -18.47 47.92
N LEU A 55 -33.28 -18.65 47.94
CA LEU A 55 -34.25 -17.57 47.98
C LEU A 55 -35.11 -17.65 49.23
N THR A 56 -35.42 -16.49 49.81
CA THR A 56 -36.36 -16.33 50.93
C THR A 56 -37.33 -15.19 50.64
N GLY A 57 -38.50 -15.17 51.29
CA GLY A 57 -39.51 -14.12 51.09
C GLY A 57 -40.44 -14.36 49.90
N MET A 58 -40.67 -15.62 49.54
CA MET A 58 -41.68 -16.01 48.54
C MET A 58 -43.07 -15.51 48.96
N GLY A 59 -43.79 -14.85 48.05
CA GLY A 59 -45.14 -14.35 48.30
C GLY A 59 -45.21 -13.08 49.16
N GLU A 60 -44.09 -12.55 49.62
CA GLU A 60 -44.05 -11.29 50.38
C GLU A 60 -44.22 -10.08 49.46
N SER A 61 -45.09 -9.15 49.84
CA SER A 61 -45.43 -7.96 49.02
C SER A 61 -44.25 -7.01 48.77
N LEU A 62 -43.29 -6.97 49.70
CA LEU A 62 -42.06 -6.17 49.58
C LEU A 62 -40.91 -6.93 48.92
N GLY A 63 -41.18 -8.14 48.42
CA GLY A 63 -40.19 -9.02 47.81
C GLY A 63 -39.41 -9.85 48.82
N GLY A 64 -38.23 -10.29 48.41
CA GLY A 64 -37.49 -11.35 49.10
C GLY A 64 -36.01 -11.06 49.23
N THR A 65 -35.23 -12.12 49.37
CA THR A 65 -33.77 -12.04 49.49
C THR A 65 -33.14 -13.22 48.76
N CYS A 66 -32.10 -12.92 47.99
CA CYS A 66 -31.21 -13.89 47.37
C CYS A 66 -29.95 -14.06 48.22
N ILE A 67 -29.62 -15.30 48.56
CA ILE A 67 -28.45 -15.67 49.34
C ILE A 67 -27.56 -16.54 48.45
N MET A 68 -26.47 -15.97 47.97
CA MET A 68 -25.48 -16.69 47.16
C MET A 68 -24.63 -17.63 48.03
N THR A 69 -24.36 -18.83 47.53
CA THR A 69 -23.47 -19.80 48.19
C THR A 69 -22.03 -19.27 48.20
N LEU A 70 -21.56 -18.76 47.06
CA LEU A 70 -20.29 -18.07 46.90
C LEU A 70 -20.53 -16.56 46.68
N PRO A 71 -19.77 -15.67 47.34
CA PRO A 71 -19.96 -14.24 47.16
C PRO A 71 -19.47 -13.85 45.75
N PRO A 72 -20.25 -13.08 44.97
CA PRO A 72 -19.79 -12.56 43.68
C PRO A 72 -18.49 -11.75 43.85
N GLU A 73 -17.49 -12.07 43.04
CA GLU A 73 -16.15 -11.46 43.12
C GLU A 73 -16.14 -10.00 42.65
N ALA A 74 -15.09 -9.26 43.01
CA ALA A 74 -14.91 -7.89 42.52
C ALA A 74 -14.80 -7.88 40.99
N GLY A 75 -15.62 -7.05 40.34
CA GLY A 75 -15.69 -6.98 38.87
C GLY A 75 -16.78 -7.86 38.26
N GLN A 76 -17.40 -8.77 39.05
CA GLN A 76 -18.60 -9.48 38.62
C GLN A 76 -19.86 -8.65 38.91
N THR A 77 -20.89 -8.85 38.10
CA THR A 77 -22.22 -8.25 38.27
C THR A 77 -23.26 -9.35 38.48
N LEU A 78 -24.02 -9.25 39.57
CA LEU A 78 -25.13 -10.15 39.87
C LEU A 78 -26.44 -9.53 39.37
N VAL A 79 -27.12 -10.23 38.49
CA VAL A 79 -28.45 -9.87 37.98
C VAL A 79 -29.47 -10.83 38.56
N ILE A 80 -30.52 -10.28 39.18
CA ILE A 80 -31.67 -11.06 39.67
C ILE A 80 -32.89 -10.56 38.90
N LEU A 81 -33.54 -11.47 38.19
CA LEU A 81 -34.65 -11.18 37.28
C LEU A 81 -35.85 -12.07 37.62
N ARG A 82 -37.05 -11.50 37.55
CA ARG A 82 -38.29 -12.26 37.61
C ARG A 82 -38.62 -12.83 36.22
N ASN A 83 -38.82 -14.14 36.16
CA ASN A 83 -39.13 -14.90 34.97
C ASN A 83 -40.19 -15.99 35.23
N PRO A 84 -41.45 -15.62 35.49
CA PRO A 84 -42.52 -16.58 35.77
C PRO A 84 -42.88 -17.42 34.54
N ALA A 85 -43.34 -18.64 34.77
CA ALA A 85 -43.84 -19.50 33.70
C ALA A 85 -45.07 -18.88 33.01
N ILE A 86 -44.99 -18.72 31.68
CA ILE A 86 -46.04 -18.12 30.83
C ILE A 86 -47.12 -19.17 30.52
N ILE A 87 -47.82 -19.62 31.57
CA ILE A 87 -48.93 -20.56 31.52
C ILE A 87 -50.06 -20.09 32.44
N GLN A 88 -51.30 -20.41 32.06
CA GLN A 88 -52.44 -20.29 32.94
C GLN A 88 -52.53 -21.52 33.83
N GLU A 89 -52.62 -21.31 35.15
CA GLU A 89 -52.65 -22.40 36.14
C GLU A 89 -54.01 -22.58 36.81
N VAL A 90 -54.84 -21.53 36.79
CA VAL A 90 -56.15 -21.53 37.45
C VAL A 90 -57.21 -21.93 36.44
N ASP A 91 -57.92 -22.99 36.78
CA ASP A 91 -59.14 -23.44 36.11
C ASP A 91 -60.35 -23.17 37.03
N TYR A 92 -61.41 -22.57 36.49
CA TYR A 92 -62.62 -22.27 37.26
C TYR A 92 -63.68 -23.34 37.02
N VAL A 93 -64.24 -23.84 38.12
CA VAL A 93 -65.36 -24.77 38.08
C VAL A 93 -66.67 -23.98 38.03
N GLU A 94 -67.55 -24.34 37.09
CA GLU A 94 -68.87 -23.73 36.98
C GLU A 94 -69.70 -23.97 38.25
N ASN A 95 -70.41 -22.92 38.70
CA ASN A 95 -71.31 -22.93 39.86
C ASN A 95 -70.64 -23.08 41.24
N ASP A 96 -69.32 -23.01 41.34
CA ASP A 96 -68.63 -22.92 42.63
C ASP A 96 -68.65 -21.47 43.17
N ALA A 97 -68.47 -21.32 44.49
CA ALA A 97 -68.33 -20.00 45.11
C ALA A 97 -67.07 -19.31 44.56
N PHE A 98 -67.20 -18.04 44.16
CA PHE A 98 -66.10 -17.30 43.54
C PHE A 98 -64.86 -17.23 44.45
N PRO A 99 -63.73 -17.86 44.06
CA PRO A 99 -62.53 -17.89 44.89
C PRO A 99 -61.72 -16.61 44.68
N ALA A 100 -62.13 -15.53 45.37
CA ALA A 100 -61.56 -14.19 45.17
C ALA A 100 -60.02 -14.15 45.30
N ALA A 101 -59.45 -14.87 46.28
CA ALA A 101 -58.00 -14.93 46.47
C ALA A 101 -57.27 -15.64 45.31
N THR A 102 -57.83 -16.74 44.81
CA THR A 102 -57.27 -17.46 43.65
C THR A 102 -57.38 -16.62 42.38
N HIS A 103 -58.49 -15.88 42.23
CA HIS A 103 -58.68 -14.97 41.12
C HIS A 103 -57.68 -13.82 41.12
N GLU A 104 -57.48 -13.18 42.27
CA GLU A 104 -56.49 -12.12 42.44
C GLU A 104 -55.07 -12.62 42.14
N ALA A 105 -54.67 -13.79 42.66
CA ALA A 105 -53.36 -14.37 42.39
C ALA A 105 -53.15 -14.68 40.88
N ALA A 106 -54.20 -15.07 40.16
CA ALA A 106 -54.11 -15.26 38.71
C ALA A 106 -53.88 -13.94 37.97
N LEU A 107 -54.54 -12.85 38.38
CA LEU A 107 -54.35 -11.51 37.81
C LEU A 107 -52.97 -10.93 38.15
N ASP A 108 -52.49 -11.15 39.36
CA ASP A 108 -51.12 -10.78 39.76
C ASP A 108 -50.11 -11.49 38.87
N LYS A 109 -50.22 -12.81 38.71
CA LYS A 109 -49.33 -13.59 37.84
C LYS A 109 -49.34 -13.06 36.40
N LEU A 110 -50.51 -12.76 35.84
CA LEU A 110 -50.62 -12.15 34.51
C LEU A 110 -49.91 -10.80 34.44
N THR A 111 -50.04 -9.98 35.50
CA THR A 111 -49.33 -8.70 35.60
C THR A 111 -47.81 -8.90 35.64
N MET A 112 -47.32 -9.90 36.38
CA MET A 112 -45.90 -10.26 36.41
C MET A 112 -45.39 -10.73 35.04
N ILE A 113 -46.17 -11.53 34.32
CA ILE A 113 -45.85 -11.96 32.95
C ILE A 113 -45.76 -10.75 32.03
N CYS A 114 -46.71 -9.82 32.08
CA CYS A 114 -46.68 -8.60 31.28
C CYS A 114 -45.44 -7.74 31.57
N GLN A 115 -45.07 -7.57 32.84
CA GLN A 115 -43.84 -6.86 33.23
C GLN A 115 -42.58 -7.56 32.69
N THR A 116 -42.53 -8.89 32.76
CA THR A 116 -41.42 -9.70 32.23
C THR A 116 -41.31 -9.57 30.71
N LEU A 117 -42.44 -9.60 30.00
CA LEU A 117 -42.47 -9.40 28.55
C LEU A 117 -42.04 -7.98 28.16
N ALA A 118 -42.46 -6.96 28.92
CA ALA A 118 -42.02 -5.59 28.70
C ALA A 118 -40.49 -5.45 28.84
N GLU A 119 -39.89 -6.02 29.89
CA GLU A 119 -38.43 -6.03 30.07
C GLU A 119 -37.69 -6.75 28.95
N ARG A 120 -38.23 -7.87 28.47
CA ARG A 120 -37.66 -8.57 27.31
C ARG A 120 -37.73 -7.71 26.05
N LEU A 121 -38.85 -7.03 25.81
CA LEU A 121 -39.02 -6.11 24.68
C LEU A 121 -38.11 -4.88 24.79
N ASP A 122 -37.85 -4.37 25.99
CA ASP A 122 -36.91 -3.26 26.20
C ASP A 122 -35.46 -3.64 25.84
N ARG A 123 -35.14 -4.93 25.83
CA ARG A 123 -33.84 -5.47 25.40
C ARG A 123 -33.79 -5.89 23.93
N THR A 124 -34.87 -5.76 23.17
CA THR A 124 -34.88 -6.06 21.73
C THR A 124 -34.71 -4.81 20.89
N ILE A 125 -34.25 -4.99 19.65
CA ILE A 125 -34.22 -3.92 18.65
C ILE A 125 -35.65 -3.70 18.15
N THR A 126 -36.18 -2.50 18.34
CA THR A 126 -37.53 -2.12 17.90
C THR A 126 -37.49 -0.98 16.90
N PHE A 127 -38.51 -0.93 16.05
CA PHE A 127 -38.69 0.19 15.12
C PHE A 127 -39.25 1.42 15.82
N ARG A 128 -38.90 2.59 15.29
CA ARG A 128 -39.56 3.84 15.64
C ARG A 128 -41.08 3.71 15.43
N VAL A 129 -41.86 4.39 16.27
CA VAL A 129 -43.33 4.40 16.17
C VAL A 129 -43.83 4.89 14.80
N SER A 130 -43.08 5.76 14.13
CA SER A 130 -43.40 6.27 12.79
C SER A 130 -42.90 5.40 11.63
N SER A 131 -42.36 4.21 11.90
CA SER A 131 -41.89 3.31 10.84
C SER A 131 -43.07 2.77 10.05
N ALA A 132 -43.01 2.89 8.72
CA ALA A 132 -43.98 2.29 7.82
C ALA A 132 -43.64 0.82 7.47
N VAL A 133 -42.44 0.37 7.80
CA VAL A 133 -41.98 -1.00 7.52
C VAL A 133 -42.53 -1.95 8.60
N THR A 134 -43.20 -3.01 8.16
CA THR A 134 -43.78 -4.05 9.02
C THR A 134 -43.37 -5.43 8.52
N GLY A 135 -43.44 -6.45 9.39
CA GLY A 135 -43.11 -7.83 9.00
C GLY A 135 -41.62 -8.05 8.66
N VAL A 136 -40.72 -7.27 9.26
CA VAL A 136 -39.27 -7.49 9.12
C VAL A 136 -38.92 -8.78 9.83
N GLU A 137 -38.23 -9.67 9.12
CA GLU A 137 -37.79 -10.96 9.63
C GLU A 137 -36.25 -10.99 9.66
N LEU A 138 -35.69 -11.57 10.71
CA LEU A 138 -34.25 -11.78 10.79
C LEU A 138 -33.88 -12.95 9.85
N PRO A 139 -32.97 -12.77 8.89
CA PRO A 139 -32.51 -13.86 8.04
C PRO A 139 -31.76 -14.91 8.89
N ASN A 140 -31.74 -16.16 8.41
CA ASN A 140 -30.93 -17.20 9.04
C ASN A 140 -29.46 -16.76 9.10
N PRO A 141 -28.73 -17.03 10.20
CA PRO A 141 -27.34 -16.63 10.31
C PRO A 141 -26.50 -17.26 9.21
N ASP A 142 -25.71 -16.43 8.52
CA ASP A 142 -24.76 -16.87 7.49
C ASP A 142 -23.33 -16.47 7.91
N ALA A 143 -22.43 -17.45 7.91
CA ALA A 143 -21.09 -17.28 8.45
C ALA A 143 -20.30 -16.26 7.63
N GLY A 144 -19.72 -15.26 8.31
CA GLY A 144 -18.93 -14.20 7.66
C GLY A 144 -19.75 -13.11 6.97
N ARG A 145 -21.09 -13.13 7.10
CA ARG A 145 -21.98 -12.06 6.61
C ARG A 145 -22.36 -11.10 7.73
N VAL A 146 -22.70 -9.87 7.33
CA VAL A 146 -23.24 -8.86 8.24
C VAL A 146 -24.74 -8.71 8.02
N LEU A 147 -25.46 -8.33 9.07
CA LEU A 147 -26.89 -8.02 8.98
C LEU A 147 -27.07 -6.60 8.42
N GLY A 148 -27.86 -6.45 7.35
CA GLY A 148 -28.17 -5.15 6.76
C GLY A 148 -29.56 -5.10 6.13
N TRP A 149 -29.96 -3.93 5.65
CA TRP A 149 -31.18 -3.79 4.86
C TRP A 149 -31.01 -4.40 3.48
N ASN A 150 -32.06 -5.04 2.95
CA ASN A 150 -32.12 -5.45 1.55
C ASN A 150 -32.14 -4.22 0.61
N ASP A 151 -31.97 -4.43 -0.69
CA ASP A 151 -31.86 -3.33 -1.66
C ASP A 151 -33.13 -2.47 -1.72
N ASP A 152 -34.28 -3.05 -1.38
CA ASP A 152 -35.57 -2.37 -1.34
C ASP A 152 -35.83 -1.60 -0.02
N GLY A 153 -34.97 -1.77 1.00
CA GLY A 153 -35.16 -1.18 2.33
C GLY A 153 -36.41 -1.67 3.08
N THR A 154 -36.97 -2.81 2.70
CA THR A 154 -38.22 -3.36 3.23
C THR A 154 -38.00 -4.48 4.25
N ASN A 155 -36.85 -5.15 4.22
CA ASN A 155 -36.55 -6.26 5.12
C ASN A 155 -35.04 -6.36 5.40
N LEU A 156 -34.66 -7.17 6.39
CA LEU A 156 -33.27 -7.48 6.68
C LEU A 156 -32.76 -8.62 5.78
N ALA A 157 -31.49 -8.54 5.43
CA ALA A 157 -30.78 -9.53 4.65
C ALA A 157 -29.33 -9.65 5.15
N ASN A 158 -28.76 -10.84 4.95
CA ASN A 158 -27.31 -11.01 5.11
C ASN A 158 -26.61 -10.34 3.92
N ARG A 159 -25.65 -9.48 4.21
CA ARG A 159 -24.85 -8.74 3.24
C ARG A 159 -23.39 -9.13 3.35
N ASP A 160 -22.69 -9.10 2.22
CA ASP A 160 -21.24 -9.00 2.22
C ASP A 160 -20.83 -7.59 2.64
N ILE A 161 -19.75 -7.45 3.40
CA ILE A 161 -19.24 -6.12 3.75
C ILE A 161 -18.78 -5.36 2.50
N LYS A 162 -18.36 -6.08 1.45
CA LYS A 162 -17.94 -5.50 0.16
C LYS A 162 -19.11 -4.91 -0.64
N ASP A 163 -20.34 -5.37 -0.35
CA ASP A 163 -21.55 -4.97 -1.09
C ASP A 163 -22.20 -3.72 -0.47
N ILE A 164 -21.65 -3.19 0.62
CA ILE A 164 -22.14 -1.96 1.25
C ILE A 164 -21.55 -0.75 0.51
N ASP A 165 -22.41 -0.06 -0.23
CA ASP A 165 -22.05 1.11 -1.03
C ASP A 165 -21.43 2.25 -0.19
N GLY A 166 -20.42 2.92 -0.74
CA GLY A 166 -19.75 4.07 -0.11
C GLY A 166 -18.79 3.74 1.04
N LEU A 167 -18.67 2.48 1.47
CA LEU A 167 -17.76 2.11 2.57
C LEU A 167 -16.29 2.08 2.14
N GLY A 168 -15.99 2.06 0.83
CA GLY A 168 -14.62 2.12 0.31
C GLY A 168 -13.70 1.02 0.87
N VAL A 169 -14.29 -0.06 1.41
CA VAL A 169 -13.56 -1.14 2.04
C VAL A 169 -13.00 -2.02 0.93
N ALA A 170 -11.87 -1.61 0.39
CA ALA A 170 -10.97 -2.51 -0.29
C ALA A 170 -10.52 -3.55 0.75
N LEU A 171 -11.14 -4.73 0.75
CA LEU A 171 -10.64 -5.87 1.51
C LEU A 171 -9.19 -6.10 1.09
N LEU A 172 -8.26 -5.91 2.02
CA LEU A 172 -6.86 -6.15 1.76
C LEU A 172 -6.60 -7.66 1.85
N PRO A 173 -5.87 -8.24 0.87
CA PRO A 173 -5.26 -7.55 -0.25
C PRO A 173 -6.20 -7.34 -1.44
N LEU A 174 -6.25 -6.09 -1.93
CA LEU A 174 -7.05 -5.70 -3.09
C LEU A 174 -6.46 -6.30 -4.37
N SER A 175 -7.27 -6.78 -5.31
CA SER A 175 -6.78 -7.39 -6.55
C SER A 175 -6.00 -6.41 -7.43
N VAL A 176 -5.13 -6.91 -8.32
CA VAL A 176 -4.39 -6.06 -9.28
C VAL A 176 -5.33 -5.31 -10.23
N ASN A 177 -6.44 -5.94 -10.63
CA ASN A 177 -7.43 -5.32 -11.51
C ASN A 177 -8.14 -4.13 -10.86
N ASP A 178 -8.22 -4.13 -9.53
CA ASP A 178 -8.87 -3.08 -8.73
C ASP A 178 -7.84 -2.05 -8.20
N GLY A 179 -6.59 -2.07 -8.71
CA GLY A 179 -5.53 -1.14 -8.32
C GLY A 179 -4.74 -1.54 -7.08
N GLY A 180 -4.90 -2.77 -6.58
CA GLY A 180 -4.10 -3.34 -5.49
C GLY A 180 -2.96 -4.24 -5.98
N THR A 181 -2.45 -5.10 -5.09
CA THR A 181 -1.36 -6.05 -5.36
C THR A 181 -1.80 -7.52 -5.33
N GLY A 182 -3.02 -7.79 -4.86
CA GLY A 182 -3.57 -9.13 -4.66
C GLY A 182 -2.86 -9.98 -3.61
N ALA A 183 -1.92 -9.41 -2.84
CA ALA A 183 -1.14 -10.13 -1.84
C ALA A 183 -0.93 -9.33 -0.54
N SER A 184 -0.87 -10.03 0.59
CA SER A 184 -0.54 -9.48 1.90
C SER A 184 0.97 -9.45 2.19
N GLY A 185 1.77 -10.13 1.37
CA GLY A 185 3.23 -10.18 1.45
C GLY A 185 3.91 -9.48 0.27
N ALA A 186 5.09 -8.91 0.52
CA ALA A 186 5.80 -8.08 -0.46
C ALA A 186 6.31 -8.90 -1.68
N GLU A 187 6.78 -10.14 -1.46
CA GLU A 187 7.26 -11.01 -2.56
C GLU A 187 6.14 -11.44 -3.51
N GLU A 188 5.00 -11.84 -2.94
CA GLU A 188 3.83 -12.26 -3.69
C GLU A 188 3.18 -11.05 -4.40
N ALA A 189 3.17 -9.87 -3.76
CA ALA A 189 2.73 -8.61 -4.37
C ALA A 189 3.53 -8.26 -5.63
N LEU A 190 4.87 -8.33 -5.57
CA LEU A 190 5.70 -8.07 -6.74
C LEU A 190 5.52 -9.12 -7.84
N THR A 191 5.28 -10.38 -7.46
CA THR A 191 5.01 -11.46 -8.42
C THR A 191 3.69 -11.20 -9.16
N ASN A 192 2.64 -10.81 -8.43
CA ASN A 192 1.34 -10.46 -9.01
C ASN A 192 1.40 -9.23 -9.93
N LEU A 193 2.28 -8.26 -9.62
CA LEU A 193 2.57 -7.10 -10.46
C LEU A 193 3.46 -7.43 -11.67
N GLY A 194 3.84 -8.70 -11.86
CA GLY A 194 4.57 -9.19 -13.04
C GLY A 194 6.09 -9.06 -12.96
N LEU A 195 6.67 -8.81 -11.79
CA LEU A 195 8.13 -8.74 -11.66
C LEU A 195 8.75 -10.15 -11.69
N THR A 196 9.77 -10.30 -12.54
CA THR A 196 10.62 -11.50 -12.59
C THR A 196 11.39 -11.67 -11.27
N PRO A 197 11.93 -12.86 -10.97
CA PRO A 197 12.75 -13.06 -9.77
C PRO A 197 13.90 -12.06 -9.65
N MET A 198 14.54 -11.69 -10.76
CA MET A 198 15.58 -10.64 -10.78
C MET A 198 15.00 -9.25 -10.51
N GLY A 199 13.86 -8.90 -11.13
CA GLY A 199 13.17 -7.64 -10.85
C GLY A 199 12.73 -7.52 -9.39
N ARG A 200 12.29 -8.63 -8.78
CA ARG A 200 11.97 -8.67 -7.34
C ARG A 200 13.21 -8.45 -6.48
N ALA A 201 14.32 -9.11 -6.80
CA ALA A 201 15.57 -8.95 -6.07
C ALA A 201 16.09 -7.50 -6.12
N MET A 202 15.93 -6.81 -7.25
CA MET A 202 16.31 -5.39 -7.40
C MET A 202 15.41 -4.44 -6.59
N VAL A 203 14.09 -4.68 -6.57
CA VAL A 203 13.14 -3.82 -5.83
C VAL A 203 13.20 -4.06 -4.32
N MET A 204 13.49 -5.30 -3.90
CA MET A 204 13.63 -5.68 -2.49
C MET A 204 15.05 -5.49 -1.94
N ALA A 205 15.97 -4.97 -2.75
CA ALA A 205 17.35 -4.75 -2.34
C ALA A 205 17.44 -3.59 -1.34
N ASP A 206 17.48 -3.91 -0.05
CA ASP A 206 17.66 -2.93 1.04
C ASP A 206 19.12 -2.47 1.22
N THR A 207 20.07 -3.10 0.51
CA THR A 207 21.48 -2.73 0.53
C THR A 207 22.10 -2.83 -0.86
N PRO A 208 23.13 -2.05 -1.19
CA PRO A 208 23.84 -2.15 -2.47
C PRO A 208 24.40 -3.56 -2.76
N GLU A 209 24.65 -4.34 -1.72
CA GLU A 209 25.28 -5.67 -1.78
C GLU A 209 24.36 -6.73 -2.41
N THR A 210 23.03 -6.59 -2.30
CA THR A 210 22.08 -7.53 -2.90
C THR A 210 21.89 -7.31 -4.41
N LEU A 211 22.16 -6.11 -4.93
CA LEU A 211 22.22 -5.83 -6.38
C LEU A 211 23.43 -6.51 -7.04
N VAL A 212 24.58 -6.50 -6.35
CA VAL A 212 25.81 -7.15 -6.80
C VAL A 212 25.63 -8.68 -6.86
N ALA A 213 24.91 -9.27 -5.91
CA ALA A 213 24.60 -10.70 -5.91
C ALA A 213 23.62 -11.13 -7.03
N ALA A 214 22.82 -10.21 -7.58
CA ALA A 214 21.91 -10.46 -8.68
C ALA A 214 22.60 -10.45 -10.07
N GLY A 215 23.92 -10.30 -10.12
CA GLY A 215 24.69 -10.21 -11.37
C GLY A 215 24.45 -8.91 -12.14
N VAL A 216 23.82 -7.93 -11.49
CA VAL A 216 23.67 -6.57 -12.02
C VAL A 216 24.94 -5.83 -11.60
N GLU A 217 26.00 -5.93 -12.41
CA GLU A 217 27.06 -4.93 -12.32
C GLU A 217 26.41 -3.55 -12.50
N PRO A 218 26.62 -2.59 -11.58
CA PRO A 218 26.18 -1.23 -11.82
C PRO A 218 26.71 -0.83 -13.19
N ALA A 219 25.83 -0.36 -14.07
CA ALA A 219 26.16 -0.06 -15.46
C ALA A 219 27.51 0.66 -15.50
N ASP A 220 28.50 0.00 -16.10
CA ASP A 220 29.88 0.49 -16.10
C ASP A 220 29.84 1.94 -16.58
N SER A 221 30.22 2.86 -15.69
CA SER A 221 30.19 4.28 -16.00
C SER A 221 31.11 4.61 -17.17
N ASP A 222 32.09 3.74 -17.45
CA ASP A 222 32.98 3.85 -18.59
C ASP A 222 32.32 3.36 -19.88
N ILE A 223 31.30 2.47 -19.82
CA ILE A 223 30.45 2.12 -20.98
C ILE A 223 29.43 3.22 -21.26
N LEU A 224 28.85 3.84 -20.23
CA LEU A 224 27.88 4.94 -20.41
C LEU A 224 28.54 6.29 -20.76
N LYS A 225 29.85 6.45 -20.46
CA LYS A 225 30.68 7.59 -20.88
C LYS A 225 31.63 7.25 -22.02
N ALA A 226 31.63 6.00 -22.50
CA ALA A 226 32.29 5.67 -23.74
C ALA A 226 31.52 6.38 -24.84
N ASP A 227 31.99 7.58 -25.15
CA ASP A 227 31.81 8.22 -26.42
C ASP A 227 32.45 7.28 -27.45
N THR A 228 31.73 6.20 -27.82
CA THR A 228 32.08 5.40 -28.98
C THR A 228 31.90 6.32 -30.15
N ALA A 229 32.98 7.03 -30.49
CA ALA A 229 33.07 7.94 -31.60
C ALA A 229 32.74 7.17 -32.88
N ASP A 230 31.46 7.18 -33.21
CA ASP A 230 30.90 6.57 -34.40
C ASP A 230 31.28 7.47 -35.59
N LEU A 231 32.53 7.32 -36.05
CA LEU A 231 33.06 7.52 -37.42
C LEU A 231 32.67 8.78 -38.24
N LEU A 232 32.00 9.77 -37.68
CA LEU A 232 31.70 11.05 -38.32
C LEU A 232 32.13 12.20 -37.39
N GLN A 233 32.98 13.09 -37.91
CA GLN A 233 33.39 14.38 -37.33
C GLN A 233 34.46 14.41 -36.22
N ALA A 234 35.63 13.81 -36.45
CA ALA A 234 36.82 14.18 -35.66
C ALA A 234 38.11 14.33 -36.48
N VAL A 235 38.01 14.77 -37.73
CA VAL A 235 39.19 15.30 -38.45
C VAL A 235 39.02 16.78 -38.83
N TYR A 236 37.80 17.34 -38.78
CA TYR A 236 37.50 18.76 -39.06
C TYR A 236 37.34 19.58 -37.76
N GLY A 237 38.39 19.70 -36.96
CA GLY A 237 38.38 20.65 -35.84
C GLY A 237 38.72 22.07 -36.31
N ASP A 238 38.16 23.10 -35.67
CA ASP A 238 38.46 24.51 -35.95
C ASP A 238 39.91 24.91 -35.63
N GLU A 239 40.65 24.08 -34.89
CA GLU A 239 42.02 24.34 -34.45
C GLU A 239 43.06 23.55 -35.25
N ALA A 240 43.97 24.26 -35.92
CA ALA A 240 45.10 23.66 -36.62
C ALA A 240 46.03 22.91 -35.65
N GLN A 241 46.52 21.74 -36.06
CA GLN A 241 47.59 21.02 -35.38
C GLN A 241 48.91 21.76 -35.61
N VAL A 242 49.52 22.26 -34.54
CA VAL A 242 50.82 22.94 -34.61
C VAL A 242 51.94 21.91 -34.71
N HIS A 243 52.80 22.07 -35.71
CA HIS A 243 54.03 21.31 -35.90
C HIS A 243 55.24 22.24 -35.76
N ILE A 244 56.19 21.84 -34.91
CA ILE A 244 57.46 22.55 -34.69
C ILE A 244 58.58 21.57 -35.02
N GLY A 245 59.25 21.78 -36.14
CA GLY A 245 60.32 20.91 -36.62
C GLY A 245 61.01 21.47 -37.86
N THR A 246 62.22 20.99 -38.13
CA THR A 246 63.01 21.34 -39.33
C THR A 246 62.50 20.66 -40.60
N ASP A 247 61.72 19.59 -40.47
CA ASP A 247 61.05 18.87 -41.54
C ASP A 247 59.74 18.23 -41.04
N LEU A 248 59.08 17.44 -41.89
CA LEU A 248 57.83 16.73 -41.56
C LEU A 248 58.05 15.27 -41.09
N SER A 249 59.30 14.82 -40.93
CA SER A 249 59.60 13.40 -40.63
C SER A 249 59.12 12.94 -39.24
N GLY A 250 59.02 13.88 -38.29
CA GLY A 250 58.47 13.65 -36.95
C GLY A 250 56.99 13.94 -36.80
N LEU A 251 56.29 14.35 -37.87
CA LEU A 251 54.89 14.75 -37.79
C LEU A 251 53.97 13.52 -37.74
N THR A 252 53.29 13.33 -36.61
CA THR A 252 52.15 12.40 -36.50
C THR A 252 50.87 13.19 -36.72
N VAL A 253 50.21 13.01 -37.87
CA VAL A 253 49.02 13.77 -38.24
C VAL A 253 47.81 13.26 -37.46
N THR A 254 47.18 14.14 -36.68
CA THR A 254 45.95 13.87 -35.91
C THR A 254 44.79 14.76 -36.32
N ARG A 255 45.01 15.78 -37.17
CA ARG A 255 43.99 16.72 -37.68
C ARG A 255 44.17 16.98 -39.18
N ASN A 256 43.13 17.46 -39.86
CA ASN A 256 43.21 17.81 -41.29
C ASN A 256 43.93 19.13 -41.54
N HIS A 257 43.95 20.06 -40.58
CA HIS A 257 44.65 21.34 -40.69
C HIS A 257 45.94 21.27 -39.88
N ILE A 258 47.07 21.55 -40.53
CA ILE A 258 48.39 21.53 -39.91
C ILE A 258 49.01 22.91 -40.08
N GLN A 259 49.47 23.51 -38.98
CA GLN A 259 50.26 24.74 -38.99
C GLN A 259 51.73 24.38 -38.78
N TRP A 260 52.59 24.77 -39.72
CA TRP A 260 54.03 24.51 -39.66
C TRP A 260 54.82 25.79 -39.87
N THR A 261 55.68 26.15 -38.92
CA THR A 261 56.60 27.28 -39.07
C THR A 261 58.00 26.78 -39.36
N LEU A 262 58.62 27.25 -40.44
CA LEU A 262 59.97 26.84 -40.83
C LEU A 262 61.01 27.46 -39.89
N ALA A 263 61.87 26.59 -39.33
CA ALA A 263 63.01 26.99 -38.51
C ALA A 263 64.34 27.06 -39.33
N SER A 264 64.34 26.51 -40.54
CA SER A 264 65.46 26.51 -41.49
C SER A 264 64.92 26.23 -42.91
N ASP A 265 65.76 26.34 -43.93
CA ASP A 265 65.43 25.83 -45.26
C ASP A 265 65.02 24.36 -45.18
N SER A 266 63.92 24.00 -45.85
CA SER A 266 63.31 22.67 -45.73
C SER A 266 62.64 22.23 -47.02
N SER A 267 62.15 20.99 -47.03
CA SER A 267 61.35 20.43 -48.11
C SER A 267 60.07 19.83 -47.56
N PHE A 268 58.96 20.10 -48.22
CA PHE A 268 57.67 19.45 -47.99
C PHE A 268 57.76 17.98 -48.42
N SER A 269 58.23 17.13 -47.51
CA SER A 269 58.42 15.68 -47.69
C SER A 269 57.11 14.92 -47.55
N ASP A 270 57.09 13.65 -47.96
CA ASP A 270 55.92 12.80 -47.75
C ASP A 270 55.63 12.59 -46.25
N VAL A 271 54.35 12.71 -45.87
CA VAL A 271 53.86 12.56 -44.49
C VAL A 271 52.84 11.45 -44.42
N SER A 272 52.88 10.61 -43.39
CA SER A 272 51.86 9.59 -43.17
C SER A 272 50.53 10.25 -42.78
N LEU A 273 49.48 10.06 -43.58
CA LEU A 273 48.15 10.57 -43.31
C LEU A 273 47.26 9.40 -42.86
N PRO A 274 46.62 9.48 -41.68
CA PRO A 274 45.95 8.34 -41.05
C PRO A 274 44.68 7.90 -41.79
N TYR A 275 44.03 8.81 -42.52
CA TYR A 275 42.76 8.56 -43.20
C TYR A 275 42.77 9.16 -44.62
N ASP A 276 41.95 8.60 -45.50
CA ASP A 276 41.66 9.20 -46.81
C ASP A 276 40.86 10.50 -46.62
N GLY A 277 41.16 11.53 -47.41
CA GLY A 277 40.55 12.85 -47.29
C GLY A 277 41.47 14.00 -47.68
N THR A 278 41.02 15.23 -47.41
CA THR A 278 41.74 16.47 -47.70
C THR A 278 42.43 17.01 -46.45
N TYR A 279 43.71 17.33 -46.59
CA TYR A 279 44.55 17.93 -45.56
C TYR A 279 45.07 19.29 -46.05
N VAL A 280 45.07 20.29 -45.17
CA VAL A 280 45.52 21.64 -45.43
C VAL A 280 46.72 21.95 -44.55
N PHE A 281 47.86 22.23 -45.17
CA PHE A 281 49.07 22.65 -44.50
C PHE A 281 49.23 24.16 -44.65
N HIS A 282 49.18 24.87 -43.52
CA HIS A 282 49.48 26.28 -43.37
C HIS A 282 50.97 26.41 -43.02
N VAL A 283 51.82 26.61 -44.04
CA VAL A 283 53.27 26.68 -43.86
C VAL A 283 53.70 28.14 -43.77
N TYR A 284 54.37 28.54 -42.69
CA TYR A 284 54.90 29.88 -42.48
C TYR A 284 56.40 29.88 -42.80
N PRO A 285 56.83 30.42 -43.95
CA PRO A 285 58.22 30.27 -44.41
C PRO A 285 59.24 31.05 -43.58
N ALA A 286 58.84 32.18 -42.98
CA ALA A 286 59.71 33.02 -42.15
C ALA A 286 61.07 33.35 -42.82
N SER A 287 61.07 33.65 -44.13
CA SER A 287 62.25 33.89 -44.97
C SER A 287 63.11 32.66 -45.32
N HIS A 288 62.68 31.46 -44.95
CA HIS A 288 63.33 30.20 -45.37
C HIS A 288 62.75 29.65 -46.67
N VAL A 289 63.56 28.91 -47.41
CA VAL A 289 63.17 28.26 -48.67
C VAL A 289 62.44 26.95 -48.38
N LEU A 290 61.27 26.76 -49.04
CA LEU A 290 60.51 25.52 -49.02
C LEU A 290 60.56 24.84 -50.39
N GLY A 291 61.19 23.67 -50.47
CA GLY A 291 61.09 22.79 -51.64
C GLY A 291 59.84 21.89 -51.58
N LEU A 292 59.31 21.45 -52.73
CA LEU A 292 58.30 20.39 -52.77
C LEU A 292 58.98 19.05 -53.11
N ALA A 293 58.72 18.00 -52.34
CA ALA A 293 59.27 16.68 -52.66
C ALA A 293 58.60 16.08 -53.91
N ALA A 294 59.40 15.38 -54.72
CA ALA A 294 58.92 14.69 -55.93
C ALA A 294 57.98 13.50 -55.65
N SER A 295 57.77 13.14 -54.38
CA SER A 295 56.86 12.07 -53.94
C SER A 295 55.38 12.42 -54.14
N TYR A 296 55.05 13.71 -54.18
CA TYR A 296 53.67 14.16 -54.43
C TYR A 296 53.41 14.29 -55.92
N LYS A 297 52.27 13.73 -56.38
CA LYS A 297 51.76 14.03 -57.72
C LYS A 297 51.16 15.42 -57.72
N THR A 298 51.46 16.21 -58.75
CA THR A 298 50.95 17.57 -58.93
C THR A 298 50.29 17.69 -60.31
N ASP A 299 49.19 18.42 -60.41
CA ASP A 299 48.45 18.58 -61.67
C ASP A 299 49.07 19.60 -62.65
N GLY A 300 50.36 19.90 -62.53
CA GLY A 300 51.13 20.61 -63.55
C GLY A 300 50.91 22.13 -63.64
N GLY A 301 50.31 22.75 -62.61
CA GLY A 301 50.02 24.20 -62.59
C GLY A 301 50.23 24.89 -61.24
N LEU A 302 50.98 24.27 -60.32
CA LEU A 302 51.21 24.83 -58.98
C LEU A 302 52.30 25.90 -59.00
N PRO A 303 52.10 27.07 -58.35
CA PRO A 303 53.17 28.04 -58.17
C PRO A 303 54.28 27.47 -57.27
N ALA A 304 55.50 27.99 -57.41
CA ALA A 304 56.58 27.64 -56.49
C ALA A 304 56.31 28.26 -55.11
N PRO A 305 56.58 27.55 -53.98
CA PRO A 305 56.52 28.13 -52.65
C PRO A 305 57.43 29.38 -52.57
N SER A 306 56.89 30.50 -52.11
CA SER A 306 57.65 31.74 -51.93
C SER A 306 58.16 31.85 -50.49
N SER A 307 59.46 32.09 -50.32
CA SER A 307 60.04 32.37 -48.99
C SER A 307 59.60 33.73 -48.41
N ALA A 308 59.06 34.61 -49.26
CA ALA A 308 58.53 35.93 -48.89
C ALA A 308 57.01 35.93 -48.60
N ALA A 309 56.32 34.79 -48.76
CA ALA A 309 54.90 34.69 -48.43
C ALA A 309 54.67 34.76 -46.91
N GLY A 310 53.55 35.37 -46.50
CA GLY A 310 53.10 35.32 -45.11
C GLY A 310 52.66 33.92 -44.70
N GLU A 311 52.00 33.20 -45.61
CA GLU A 311 51.58 31.80 -45.48
C GLU A 311 51.65 31.12 -46.85
N VAL A 312 52.21 29.92 -46.91
CA VAL A 312 52.09 29.01 -48.05
C VAL A 312 51.08 27.94 -47.70
N ARG A 313 49.90 28.00 -48.32
CA ARG A 313 48.83 27.04 -48.10
C ARG A 313 48.95 25.90 -49.10
N ILE A 314 49.19 24.68 -48.62
CA ILE A 314 49.32 23.47 -49.45
C ILE A 314 48.15 22.54 -49.13
N VAL A 315 47.36 22.19 -50.14
CA VAL A 315 46.24 21.27 -50.02
C VAL A 315 46.64 19.91 -50.58
N VAL A 316 46.65 18.90 -49.71
CA VAL A 316 46.99 17.52 -50.05
C VAL A 316 45.72 16.68 -49.98
N GLU A 317 45.44 15.93 -51.03
CA GLU A 317 44.39 14.93 -51.03
C GLU A 317 45.00 13.53 -50.98
N GLN A 318 44.47 12.67 -50.11
CA GLN A 318 44.78 11.26 -50.06
C GLN A 318 43.55 10.42 -50.41
N TYR A 319 43.71 9.54 -51.39
CA TYR A 319 42.70 8.53 -51.72
C TYR A 319 43.38 7.20 -52.06
N ASN A 320 42.99 6.13 -51.37
CA ASN A 320 43.53 4.79 -51.60
C ASN A 320 45.07 4.75 -51.57
N SER A 321 45.67 5.36 -50.54
CA SER A 321 47.13 5.50 -50.34
C SER A 321 47.88 6.29 -51.42
N ARG A 322 47.18 6.99 -52.32
CA ARG A 322 47.80 7.92 -53.28
C ARG A 322 47.64 9.34 -52.78
N LYS A 323 48.74 10.10 -52.78
CA LYS A 323 48.76 11.50 -52.35
C LYS A 323 49.01 12.43 -53.53
N SER A 324 48.20 13.46 -53.64
CA SER A 324 48.33 14.52 -54.65
C SER A 324 48.21 15.89 -54.02
N ILE A 325 49.07 16.82 -54.45
CA ILE A 325 48.90 18.23 -54.10
C ILE A 325 47.93 18.83 -55.12
N VAL A 326 46.73 19.17 -54.65
CA VAL A 326 45.63 19.69 -55.48
C VAL A 326 45.71 21.21 -55.61
N SER A 327 46.25 21.89 -54.60
CA SER A 327 46.39 23.35 -54.62
C SER A 327 47.59 23.82 -53.80
N LEU A 328 48.22 24.89 -54.28
CA LEU A 328 49.25 25.64 -53.56
C LEU A 328 49.01 27.13 -53.76
N GLN A 329 48.89 27.88 -52.67
CA GLN A 329 48.69 29.33 -52.69
C GLN A 329 49.74 30.01 -51.81
N ASN A 330 50.45 30.99 -52.37
CA ASN A 330 51.29 31.91 -51.62
C ASN A 330 50.42 33.10 -51.18
N MET A 331 50.10 33.17 -49.90
CA MET A 331 49.31 34.24 -49.30
C MET A 331 50.23 35.39 -48.91
N GLU A 332 49.79 36.62 -49.15
CA GLU A 332 50.48 37.82 -48.68
C GLU A 332 50.40 37.91 -47.14
N ALA A 333 51.41 38.54 -46.54
CA ALA A 333 51.52 38.74 -45.09
C ALA A 333 50.59 39.83 -44.56
#